data_AF-V9LCU4-F1
#
_entry.id   AF-V9LCU4-F1
#
_cell.length_a   1.000
_cell.length_b   1.000
_cell.length_c   1.000
_cell.angle_alpha   90.00
_cell.angle_beta   90.00
_cell.angle_gamma   90.00
#
_symmetry.space_group_name_H-M   'P 1'
#
loop_
_entity.id
_entity.type
_entity.pdbx_description
1 polymer ?
#
loop_
_entity_poly.entity_id
_entity_poly.type
_entity_poly.pdbx_seq_one_letter_code
_entity_poly.pdbx_strand_id
1 'polypeptide(L)'
;MFQKGDVNGVDEQEHYTYLKSACPPVSESFGDAHARLFWKPLKISDLKWNFEKFLVSPTGQVIMRWNHNVPVAIVRANVIYYMKSLLERDSQLTAETERETP
;
A
#
# COMPACT_ATOMS: atom_id res chain seq x y z
N MET A 1 -7.37 13.41 15.92
CA MET A 1 -6.49 12.38 15.35
C MET A 1 -7.21 11.39 14.43
N PHE A 2 -8.54 11.30 14.45
CA PHE A 2 -9.30 10.57 13.42
C PHE A 2 -10.41 11.47 12.90
N GLN A 3 -10.24 12.00 11.70
CA GLN A 3 -11.23 12.83 11.03
C GLN A 3 -11.37 12.34 9.59
N LYS A 4 -12.58 12.45 9.04
CA LYS A 4 -12.78 12.25 7.60
C LYS A 4 -12.01 13.35 6.86
N GLY A 5 -11.17 12.95 5.92
CA GLY A 5 -10.43 13.85 5.05
C GLY A 5 -10.29 13.24 3.66
N ASP A 6 -9.77 14.02 2.73
CA ASP A 6 -9.61 13.60 1.36
C ASP A 6 -8.37 12.73 1.17
N VAL A 7 -8.47 11.81 0.21
CA VAL A 7 -7.42 10.85 -0.16
C VAL A 7 -6.87 11.10 -1.57
N ASN A 8 -7.55 11.97 -2.32
CA ASN A 8 -7.19 12.41 -3.65
C ASN A 8 -7.50 13.90 -3.81
N GLY A 9 -6.88 14.54 -4.80
CA GLY A 9 -7.14 15.94 -5.15
C GLY A 9 -6.22 16.92 -4.43
N VAL A 10 -6.57 18.20 -4.50
CA VAL A 10 -5.76 19.30 -3.95
C VAL A 10 -5.62 19.23 -2.43
N ASP A 11 -6.65 18.77 -1.72
CA ASP A 11 -6.70 18.70 -0.26
C ASP A 11 -6.41 17.29 0.27
N GLU A 12 -5.78 16.42 -0.54
CA GLU A 12 -5.43 15.07 -0.10
C GLU A 12 -4.47 15.10 1.09
N GLN A 13 -4.71 14.23 2.06
CA GLN A 13 -3.83 14.13 3.22
C GLN A 13 -2.44 13.63 2.80
N GLU A 14 -1.39 14.23 3.37
CA GLU A 14 0.01 13.98 2.97
C GLU A 14 0.42 12.50 3.01
N HIS A 15 -0.10 11.74 3.97
CA HIS A 15 0.18 10.31 4.04
C HIS A 15 -0.40 9.54 2.84
N TYR A 16 -1.54 9.96 2.28
CA TYR A 16 -2.06 9.38 1.04
C TYR A 16 -1.24 9.79 -0.18
N THR A 17 -0.66 11.00 -0.21
CA THR A 17 0.34 11.37 -1.23
C THR A 17 1.52 10.40 -1.21
N TYR A 18 2.07 10.12 -0.02
CA TYR A 18 3.14 9.13 0.14
C TYR A 18 2.71 7.74 -0.33
N LEU A 19 1.61 7.20 0.21
CA LEU A 19 1.12 5.85 -0.11
C LEU A 19 0.88 5.64 -1.61
N LYS A 20 0.28 6.61 -2.28
CA LYS A 20 -0.01 6.55 -3.72
C LYS A 20 1.24 6.64 -4.60
N SER A 21 2.29 7.30 -4.12
CA SER A 21 3.55 7.46 -4.85
C SER A 21 4.47 6.24 -4.73
N ALA A 22 4.38 5.52 -3.60
CA ALA A 22 5.27 4.41 -3.27
C ALA A 22 4.92 3.07 -3.96
N CYS A 23 3.77 2.97 -4.64
CA CYS A 23 3.35 1.77 -5.36
C CYS A 23 2.74 2.12 -6.71
N PRO A 24 3.00 1.31 -7.76
CA PRO A 24 2.30 1.46 -9.03
C PRO A 24 0.77 1.46 -8.86
N PRO A 25 0.04 2.18 -9.72
CA PRO A 25 -1.42 2.16 -9.70
C PRO A 25 -1.95 0.74 -9.95
N VAL A 26 -3.00 0.37 -9.22
CA VAL A 26 -3.64 -0.97 -9.31
C VAL A 26 -4.66 -1.09 -10.44
N SER A 27 -4.86 -0.01 -11.20
CA SER A 27 -5.67 0.04 -12.42
C SER A 27 -5.28 1.27 -13.24
N GLU A 28 -5.29 1.13 -14.56
CA GLU A 28 -5.03 2.23 -15.51
C GLU A 28 -6.26 3.12 -15.74
N SER A 29 -7.45 2.65 -15.37
CA SER A 29 -8.72 3.35 -15.62
C SER A 29 -9.46 3.66 -14.32
N PHE A 30 -10.15 4.79 -14.31
CA PHE A 30 -11.09 5.15 -13.26
C PHE A 30 -12.50 4.56 -13.47
N GLY A 31 -12.74 3.86 -14.58
CA GLY A 31 -14.08 3.47 -15.02
C GLY A 31 -14.88 4.69 -15.49
N ASP A 32 -16.19 4.71 -15.22
CA ASP A 32 -17.06 5.85 -15.51
C ASP A 32 -16.81 7.01 -14.55
N ALA A 33 -15.79 7.81 -14.89
CA ALA A 33 -15.28 8.91 -14.08
C ALA A 33 -16.21 10.12 -14.02
N HIS A 34 -17.16 10.25 -14.96
CA HIS A 34 -17.87 11.50 -15.22
C HIS A 34 -18.92 11.88 -14.16
N ALA A 35 -19.31 10.97 -13.26
CA ALA A 35 -20.32 11.25 -12.23
C ALA A 35 -19.99 10.73 -10.82
N ARG A 36 -18.82 10.11 -10.61
CA ARG A 36 -18.52 9.35 -9.38
C ARG A 36 -17.26 9.80 -8.65
N LEU A 37 -16.46 10.68 -9.25
CA LEU A 37 -15.22 11.20 -8.67
C LEU A 37 -15.39 12.69 -8.38
N PHE A 38 -15.19 13.06 -7.12
CA PHE A 38 -15.50 14.41 -6.60
C PHE A 38 -14.25 15.22 -6.26
N TRP A 39 -13.10 14.93 -6.91
CA TRP A 39 -11.83 15.62 -6.65
C TRP A 39 -11.15 16.07 -7.95
N LYS A 40 -10.26 17.05 -7.82
CA LYS A 40 -9.38 17.52 -8.90
C LYS A 40 -8.01 17.93 -8.33
N PRO A 41 -6.93 17.89 -9.13
CA PRO A 41 -6.85 17.24 -10.45
C PRO A 41 -6.90 15.71 -10.33
N LEU A 42 -7.28 15.03 -11.42
CA LEU A 42 -7.18 13.57 -11.50
C LEU A 42 -5.73 13.16 -11.79
N LYS A 43 -5.20 12.21 -11.04
CA LYS A 43 -3.86 11.63 -11.24
C LYS A 43 -3.95 10.13 -11.47
N ILE A 44 -3.08 9.58 -12.32
CA ILE A 44 -3.04 8.13 -12.59
C ILE A 44 -2.88 7.32 -11.28
N SER A 45 -2.17 7.83 -10.29
CA SER A 45 -1.94 7.17 -9.00
C SER A 45 -3.11 7.24 -8.01
N ASP A 46 -4.15 8.04 -8.27
CA ASP A 46 -5.29 8.25 -7.35
C ASP A 46 -5.97 6.94 -6.95
N LEU A 47 -6.49 6.91 -5.73
CA LEU A 47 -7.34 5.80 -5.28
C LEU A 47 -8.61 5.80 -6.13
N LYS A 48 -8.92 4.67 -6.73
CA LYS A 48 -10.03 4.54 -7.68
C LYS A 48 -11.36 4.35 -6.98
N TRP A 49 -11.37 3.75 -5.79
CA TRP A 49 -12.60 3.49 -5.05
C TRP A 49 -12.36 3.31 -3.54
N ASN A 50 -13.46 3.26 -2.80
CA ASN A 50 -13.47 2.87 -1.39
C ASN A 50 -12.86 1.46 -1.23
N PHE A 51 -12.13 1.24 -0.14
CA PHE A 51 -11.47 -0.03 0.20
C PHE A 51 -10.28 -0.44 -0.68
N GLU A 52 -9.60 0.48 -1.37
CA GLU A 52 -8.19 0.24 -1.72
C GLU A 52 -7.35 0.06 -0.45
N LYS A 53 -6.31 -0.78 -0.54
CA LYS A 53 -5.57 -1.26 0.64
C LYS A 53 -4.07 -1.13 0.39
N PHE A 54 -3.33 -0.78 1.42
CA PHE A 54 -1.88 -0.69 1.40
C PHE A 54 -1.31 -1.55 2.53
N LEU A 55 -0.22 -2.27 2.24
CA LEU A 55 0.61 -2.90 3.26
C LEU A 55 1.83 -2.03 3.49
N VAL A 56 2.00 -1.56 4.72
CA VAL A 56 3.15 -0.75 5.16
C VAL A 56 3.96 -1.59 6.15
N SER A 57 5.27 -1.63 5.97
CA SER A 57 6.19 -2.32 6.88
C SER A 57 6.34 -1.58 8.21
N PRO A 58 6.90 -2.23 9.26
CA PRO A 58 7.26 -1.56 10.50
C PRO A 58 8.25 -0.38 10.32
N THR A 59 9.03 -0.38 9.23
CA THR A 59 9.95 0.70 8.87
C THR A 59 9.29 1.84 8.08
N GLY A 60 7.96 1.78 7.88
CA GLY A 60 7.20 2.80 7.15
C GLY A 60 7.23 2.66 5.62
N GLN A 61 7.88 1.63 5.08
CA GLN A 61 7.95 1.40 3.63
C GLN A 61 6.67 0.73 3.12
N VAL A 62 6.15 1.20 1.98
CA VAL A 62 5.00 0.56 1.33
C VAL A 62 5.45 -0.67 0.57
N ILE A 63 4.85 -1.82 0.86
CA ILE A 63 5.23 -3.12 0.32
C ILE A 63 4.29 -3.55 -0.80
N MET A 64 2.98 -3.36 -0.61
CA MET A 64 1.95 -3.79 -1.57
C MET A 64 0.76 -2.85 -1.58
N ARG A 65 0.11 -2.75 -2.73
CA ARG A 65 -1.16 -2.03 -2.93
C ARG A 65 -2.15 -2.97 -3.61
N TRP A 66 -3.39 -2.99 -3.12
CA TRP A 66 -4.47 -3.80 -3.71
C TRP A 66 -5.65 -2.95 -4.16
N ASN A 67 -6.19 -3.32 -5.32
CA ASN A 67 -7.47 -2.83 -5.79
C ASN A 67 -8.58 -3.17 -4.78
N HIS A 68 -9.63 -2.34 -4.74
CA HIS A 68 -10.76 -2.52 -3.84
C HIS A 68 -11.44 -3.88 -3.96
N ASN A 69 -11.51 -4.44 -5.17
CA ASN A 69 -12.16 -5.72 -5.46
C ASN A 69 -11.35 -6.97 -5.04
N VAL A 70 -10.10 -6.81 -4.60
CA VAL A 70 -9.31 -7.96 -4.14
C VAL A 70 -9.93 -8.53 -2.87
N PRO A 71 -10.28 -9.84 -2.83
CA PRO A 71 -10.86 -10.46 -1.66
C PRO A 71 -9.94 -10.37 -0.45
N VAL A 72 -10.51 -10.11 0.73
CA VAL A 72 -9.74 -9.97 1.99
C VAL A 72 -8.96 -11.25 2.32
N ALA A 73 -9.45 -12.43 1.91
CA ALA A 73 -8.72 -13.69 2.07
C ALA A 73 -7.36 -13.68 1.34
N ILE A 74 -7.29 -13.09 0.14
CA ILE A 74 -6.04 -12.93 -0.63
C ILE A 74 -5.11 -11.93 0.06
N VAL A 75 -5.66 -10.80 0.51
CA VAL A 75 -4.89 -9.80 1.27
C VAL A 75 -4.27 -10.44 2.52
N ARG A 76 -5.06 -11.20 3.29
CA ARG A 76 -4.59 -11.92 4.47
C ARG A 76 -3.48 -12.91 4.13
N ALA A 77 -3.64 -13.70 3.08
CA ALA A 77 -2.62 -14.65 2.65
C ALA A 77 -1.30 -13.95 2.30
N ASN A 78 -1.36 -12.83 1.57
CA ASN A 78 -0.18 -12.04 1.20
C ASN A 78 0.51 -11.41 2.41
N VAL A 79 -0.26 -10.90 3.38
CA VAL A 79 0.29 -10.34 4.63
C VAL A 79 1.04 -11.42 5.42
N ILE A 80 0.44 -12.60 5.58
CA ILE A 80 1.08 -13.73 6.27
C ILE A 80 2.35 -14.16 5.54
N TYR A 81 2.30 -14.24 4.22
CA TYR A 81 3.46 -14.57 3.40
C TYR A 81 4.60 -13.56 3.59
N TYR A 82 4.29 -12.26 3.53
CA TYR A 82 5.28 -11.20 3.78
C TYR A 82 5.90 -11.32 5.17
N MET A 83 5.08 -11.54 6.22
CA MET A 83 5.58 -11.73 7.59
C MET A 83 6.51 -12.93 7.72
N LYS A 84 6.16 -14.08 7.11
CA LYS A 84 7.04 -15.26 7.11
C LYS A 84 8.38 -14.99 6.42
N SER A 85 8.36 -14.29 5.29
CA SER A 85 9.58 -13.90 4.57
C SER A 85 10.52 -12.98 5.38
N LEU A 86 9.99 -12.23 6.36
CA LEU A 86 10.81 -11.41 7.25
C LEU A 86 11.54 -12.28 8.27
N LEU A 87 10.83 -13.23 8.89
CA LEU A 87 11.42 -14.16 9.85
C LEU A 87 12.53 -15.02 9.24
N GLU A 88 12.34 -15.46 7.99
CA GLU A 88 13.35 -16.22 7.25
C GLU A 88 14.61 -15.38 6.97
N ARG A 89 14.45 -14.10 6.60
CA ARG A 89 15.57 -13.17 6.37
C ARG A 89 16.32 -12.85 7.65
N ASP A 90 15.63 -12.60 8.75
CA ASP A 90 16.25 -12.31 10.04
C ASP A 90 17.06 -13.51 10.56
N SER A 91 16.55 -14.72 10.33
CA SER A 91 17.26 -15.96 10.67
C SER A 91 18.55 -16.12 9.85
N GLN A 92 18.52 -15.79 8.56
CA GLN A 92 19.70 -15.84 7.68
C GLN A 92 20.76 -14.81 8.08
N LEU A 93 20.35 -13.58 8.35
CA LEU A 93 21.24 -12.50 8.81
C LEU A 93 21.93 -12.84 10.14
N THR A 94 21.19 -13.45 11.06
CA THR A 94 21.73 -13.92 12.34
C THR A 94 22.79 -15.00 12.12
N ALA A 95 22.49 -16.00 11.28
CA ALA A 95 23.42 -17.09 10.98
C ALA A 95 24.66 -16.64 10.17
N GLU A 96 24.57 -15.60 9.35
CA GLU A 96 25.72 -14.99 8.67
C GLU A 96 26.61 -14.23 9.66
N THR A 97 26.02 -13.43 10.54
CA THR A 97 26.75 -12.66 11.56
C THR A 97 27.55 -13.57 12.50
N GLU A 98 26.97 -14.69 12.94
CA GLU A 98 27.65 -15.67 13.81
C GLU A 98 28.82 -16.40 13.12
N ARG A 99 28.77 -16.55 11.78
CA ARG A 99 29.85 -17.17 11.00
C ARG A 99 31.03 -16.24 10.74
N GLU A 100 30.84 -14.93 10.88
CA GLU A 100 31.87 -13.91 10.62
C GLU A 100 32.59 -13.41 11.89
N THR A 101 32.09 -13.72 13.09
CA THR A 101 32.79 -13.46 14.36
C THR A 101 33.88 -14.51 14.63
N PRO A 102 35.17 -14.11 14.80
CA PRO A 102 36.29 -15.01 15.12
C PRO A 102 36.17 -15.73 16.47
#